data_AF-A0A5N7ZEC0-F1
#
_entry.id   AF-A0A5N7ZEC0-F1
#
_cell.length_a   1.000
_cell.length_b   1.000
_cell.length_c   1.000
_cell.angle_alpha   90.00
_cell.angle_beta   90.00
_cell.angle_gamma   90.00
#
_symmetry.space_group_name_H-M   'P 1'
#
loop_
_entity.id
_entity.type
_entity.pdbx_description
1 polymer ?
#
loop_
_entity_poly.entity_id
_entity_poly.type
_entity_poly.pdbx_seq_one_letter_code
_entity_poly.pdbx_strand_id
1 'polypeptide(L)'
;MENEKALTDWLYNRFVEASRKGKHEQTDIYLELLNKCVNTMTQRKFGTLRRFARGRLKTIYTALKSGTVKKLLLTGDEGTKEFEKTISDYEKSLREMNFPEETIKELVIEKRINYGND
;
A
#
# COMPACT_ATOMS: atom_id res chain seq x y z
N MET A 1 13.00 16.00 1.32
CA MET A 1 12.56 15.18 0.18
C MET A 1 12.11 13.78 0.64
N GLU A 2 12.95 13.05 1.38
CA GLU A 2 12.59 11.75 1.96
C GLU A 2 11.41 11.84 2.94
N ASN A 3 11.41 12.84 3.82
CA ASN A 3 10.31 13.09 4.77
C ASN A 3 8.96 13.40 4.09
N GLU A 4 8.96 14.07 2.93
CA GLU A 4 7.72 14.40 2.22
C GLU A 4 7.10 13.15 1.57
N LYS A 5 7.94 12.28 0.99
CA LYS A 5 7.50 10.99 0.46
C LYS A 5 6.98 10.11 1.59
N ALA A 6 7.74 9.98 2.69
CA ALA A 6 7.36 9.20 3.86
C ALA A 6 6.02 9.65 4.45
N LEU A 7 5.79 10.96 4.55
CA LEU A 7 4.50 11.50 5.00
C LEU A 7 3.35 11.07 4.08
N THR A 8 3.52 11.19 2.76
CA THR A 8 2.46 10.81 1.80
C THR A 8 2.23 9.30 1.75
N ASP A 9 3.28 8.50 1.92
CA ASP A 9 3.20 7.05 2.02
C ASP A 9 2.46 6.65 3.29
N TRP A 10 2.75 7.30 4.42
CA TRP A 10 2.05 7.09 5.68
C TRP A 10 0.55 7.44 5.57
N LEU A 11 0.20 8.62 5.04
CA LEU A 11 -1.21 9.01 4.84
C LEU A 11 -1.96 8.02 3.95
N TYR A 12 -1.33 7.59 2.85
CA TYR A 12 -1.88 6.58 1.96
C TYR A 12 -2.06 5.22 2.65
N ASN A 13 -1.06 4.75 3.39
CA ASN A 13 -1.13 3.46 4.08
C ASN A 13 -2.23 3.45 5.14
N ARG A 14 -2.41 4.56 5.88
CA ARG A 14 -3.50 4.67 6.85
C ARG A 14 -4.87 4.69 6.19
N PHE A 15 -5.01 5.32 5.02
CA PHE A 15 -6.22 5.20 4.19
C PHE A 15 -6.49 3.74 3.80
N VAL A 16 -5.48 3.01 3.33
CA VAL A 16 -5.61 1.60 2.92
C VAL A 16 -6.04 0.72 4.09
N GLU A 17 -5.37 0.86 5.24
CA GLU A 17 -5.72 0.09 6.45
C GLU A 17 -7.13 0.40 6.94
N ALA A 18 -7.52 1.68 7.00
CA ALA A 18 -8.87 2.08 7.41
C ALA A 18 -9.93 1.49 6.48
N SER A 19 -9.67 1.53 5.16
CA SER A 19 -10.56 0.98 4.14
C SER A 19 -10.71 -0.54 4.24
N ARG A 20 -9.60 -1.26 4.46
CA ARG A 20 -9.62 -2.73 4.70
C ARG A 20 -10.43 -3.08 5.97
N LYS A 21 -10.36 -2.24 7.00
CA LYS A 21 -11.07 -2.41 8.29
C LYS A 21 -12.51 -1.87 8.30
N GLY A 22 -13.01 -1.29 7.19
CA GLY A 22 -14.35 -0.70 7.12
C GLY A 22 -14.54 0.56 7.97
N LYS A 23 -13.46 1.29 8.29
CA LYS A 23 -13.49 2.51 9.11
C LYS A 23 -13.69 3.76 8.25
N HIS A 24 -14.92 3.96 7.77
CA HIS A 24 -15.26 5.01 6.81
C HIS A 24 -14.81 6.42 7.21
N GLU A 25 -15.07 6.84 8.46
CA GLU A 25 -14.66 8.17 8.95
C GLU A 25 -13.12 8.38 8.86
N GLN A 26 -12.34 7.35 9.19
CA GLN A 26 -10.88 7.42 9.11
C GLN A 26 -10.40 7.48 7.66
N THR A 27 -11.03 6.70 6.78
CA THR A 27 -10.77 6.74 5.34
C THR A 27 -10.95 8.16 4.80
N ASP A 28 -12.05 8.84 5.15
CA ASP A 28 -12.34 10.20 4.69
C ASP A 28 -11.30 11.21 5.21
N ILE A 29 -10.90 11.11 6.48
CA ILE A 29 -9.86 11.97 7.07
C ILE A 29 -8.54 11.85 6.30
N TYR A 30 -8.05 10.64 6.05
CA TYR A 30 -6.77 10.46 5.36
C TYR A 30 -6.84 10.89 3.89
N LEU A 31 -7.97 10.66 3.23
CA LEU A 31 -8.22 11.14 1.87
C LEU A 31 -8.25 12.68 1.82
N GLU A 32 -8.91 13.32 2.78
CA GLU A 32 -8.96 14.78 2.88
C GLU A 32 -7.56 15.38 3.10
N LEU A 33 -6.76 14.79 3.99
CA LEU A 33 -5.39 15.24 4.25
C LEU A 33 -4.52 15.16 2.99
N LEU A 34 -4.61 14.06 2.22
CA LEU A 34 -3.92 13.94 0.93
C LEU A 34 -4.39 15.02 -0.07
N ASN A 35 -5.69 15.30 -0.14
CA ASN A 35 -6.23 16.35 -0.97
C ASN A 35 -5.73 17.75 -0.54
N LYS A 36 -5.65 18.04 0.77
CA LYS A 36 -5.08 19.29 1.30
C LYS A 36 -3.60 19.44 0.93
N CYS A 37 -2.82 18.36 0.98
CA CYS A 37 -1.44 18.38 0.49
C CYS A 37 -1.36 18.84 -0.97
N VAL A 38 -2.28 18.39 -1.83
CA VAL A 38 -2.28 18.75 -3.26
C VAL A 38 -2.82 20.15 -3.53
N ASN A 39 -3.94 20.51 -2.90
CA ASN A 39 -4.76 21.67 -3.28
C ASN A 39 -4.44 22.91 -2.45
N THR A 40 -4.06 22.74 -1.17
CA THR A 40 -3.87 23.86 -0.24
C THR A 40 -2.40 24.27 -0.13
N MET A 41 -1.46 23.32 -0.25
CA MET A 41 -0.02 23.60 -0.13
C MET A 41 0.59 24.09 -1.46
N THR A 42 0.11 25.23 -1.97
CA THR A 42 0.44 25.73 -3.31
C THR A 42 1.84 26.35 -3.45
N GLN A 43 2.48 26.71 -2.33
CA GLN A 43 3.81 27.34 -2.32
C GLN A 43 4.86 26.44 -3.00
N ARG A 44 5.83 27.05 -3.72
CA ARG A 44 6.87 26.34 -4.47
C ARG A 44 7.64 25.33 -3.62
N LYS A 45 7.90 25.66 -2.34
CA LYS A 45 8.62 24.78 -1.39
C LYS A 45 7.94 23.43 -1.14
N PHE A 46 6.62 23.32 -1.36
CA PHE A 46 5.85 22.07 -1.22
C PHE A 46 5.64 21.33 -2.54
N GLY A 47 6.37 21.69 -3.60
CA GLY A 47 6.25 21.06 -4.92
C GLY A 47 6.44 19.54 -4.87
N THR A 48 7.40 19.07 -4.08
CA THR A 48 7.70 17.64 -3.95
C THR A 48 6.61 16.88 -3.19
N LEU A 49 6.17 17.39 -2.03
CA LEU A 49 5.02 16.86 -1.30
C LEU A 49 3.77 16.75 -2.19
N ARG A 50 3.44 17.80 -2.95
CA ARG A 50 2.30 17.79 -3.90
C ARG A 50 2.43 16.70 -4.94
N ARG A 51 3.63 16.51 -5.50
CA ARG A 51 3.88 15.48 -6.51
C ARG A 51 3.61 14.08 -5.96
N PHE A 52 4.12 13.77 -4.77
CA PHE A 52 3.91 12.46 -4.15
C PHE A 52 2.44 12.26 -3.75
N ALA A 53 1.80 13.26 -3.13
CA ALA A 53 0.39 13.19 -2.76
C ALA A 53 -0.52 12.98 -3.97
N ARG A 54 -0.26 13.66 -5.11
CA ARG A 54 -0.98 13.43 -6.37
C ARG A 54 -0.85 11.99 -6.87
N GLY A 55 0.34 11.41 -6.77
CA GLY A 55 0.57 10.01 -7.12
C GLY A 55 -0.30 9.07 -6.27
N ARG A 56 -0.31 9.27 -4.95
CA ARG A 56 -1.13 8.48 -4.02
C ARG A 56 -2.64 8.65 -4.26
N LEU A 57 -3.11 9.88 -4.47
CA LEU A 57 -4.51 10.14 -4.82
C LEU A 57 -4.92 9.48 -6.14
N LYS A 58 -4.07 9.50 -7.17
CA LYS A 58 -4.35 8.84 -8.44
C LYS A 58 -4.58 7.33 -8.25
N THR A 59 -3.74 6.67 -7.45
CA THR A 59 -3.89 5.26 -7.11
C THR A 59 -5.20 5.01 -6.36
N ILE A 60 -5.51 5.83 -5.34
CA ILE A 60 -6.75 5.73 -4.56
C ILE A 60 -7.98 5.88 -5.46
N TYR A 61 -8.04 6.94 -6.27
CA TYR A 61 -9.20 7.20 -7.13
C TYR A 61 -9.38 6.14 -8.21
N THR A 62 -8.29 5.60 -8.75
CA THR A 62 -8.36 4.45 -9.66
C THR A 62 -9.04 3.27 -8.96
N ALA A 63 -8.59 2.92 -7.75
CA ALA A 63 -9.14 1.79 -7.00
C ALA A 63 -10.58 2.02 -6.52
N LEU A 64 -10.95 3.25 -6.17
CA LEU A 64 -12.34 3.62 -5.87
C LEU A 64 -13.24 3.40 -7.08
N LYS A 65 -12.81 3.87 -8.26
CA LYS A 65 -13.57 3.73 -9.51
C LYS A 65 -13.73 2.26 -9.92
N SER A 66 -12.73 1.42 -9.68
CA SER A 66 -12.77 -0.02 -9.99
C SER A 66 -13.35 -0.88 -8.87
N GLY A 67 -13.71 -0.31 -7.72
CA GLY A 67 -14.19 -1.08 -6.56
C GLY A 67 -13.12 -1.96 -5.89
N THR A 68 -11.84 -1.70 -6.13
CA THR A 68 -10.71 -2.53 -5.65
C THR A 68 -9.95 -1.91 -4.48
N VAL A 69 -10.53 -0.93 -3.77
CA VAL A 69 -9.87 -0.20 -2.66
C VAL A 69 -9.32 -1.15 -1.59
N LYS A 70 -10.05 -2.21 -1.23
CA LYS A 70 -9.60 -3.19 -0.23
C LYS A 70 -8.38 -4.00 -0.68
N LYS A 71 -8.10 -4.06 -1.99
CA LYS A 71 -6.94 -4.73 -2.58
C LYS A 71 -5.72 -3.83 -2.73
N LEU A 72 -5.81 -2.54 -2.40
CA LEU A 72 -4.65 -1.64 -2.43
C LEU A 72 -3.55 -2.18 -1.53
N LEU A 73 -2.31 -2.19 -2.03
CA LEU A 73 -1.12 -2.57 -1.27
C LEU A 73 -0.58 -1.36 -0.50
N LEU A 74 0.03 -1.63 0.65
CA LEU A 74 0.82 -0.64 1.39
C LEU A 74 2.09 -0.27 0.60
N THR A 75 2.67 0.89 0.93
CA THR A 75 3.83 1.45 0.22
C THR A 75 4.93 1.88 1.19
N GLY A 76 6.13 2.10 0.66
CA GLY A 76 7.30 2.40 1.48
C GLY A 76 7.65 1.23 2.41
N ASP A 77 8.25 1.54 3.56
CA ASP A 77 8.75 0.51 4.49
C ASP A 77 7.64 -0.39 5.02
N GLU A 78 6.43 0.13 5.24
CA GLU A 78 5.29 -0.67 5.67
C GLU A 78 4.84 -1.64 4.57
N GLY A 79 4.90 -1.23 3.29
CA GLY A 79 4.64 -2.11 2.15
C GLY A 79 5.66 -3.23 2.02
N THR A 80 6.95 -2.91 2.17
CA THR A 80 8.01 -3.92 2.17
C THR A 80 7.84 -4.91 3.32
N LYS A 81 7.49 -4.43 4.51
CA LYS A 81 7.24 -5.29 5.68
C LYS A 81 6.01 -6.18 5.47
N GLU A 82 4.92 -5.65 4.93
CA GLU A 82 3.71 -6.42 4.62
C GLU A 82 4.02 -7.52 3.59
N PHE A 83 4.77 -7.17 2.55
CA PHE A 83 5.20 -8.11 1.52
C PHE A 83 6.04 -9.25 2.12
N GLU A 84 7.16 -8.93 2.79
CA GLU A 84 8.05 -9.96 3.33
C GLU A 84 7.36 -10.84 4.37
N LYS A 85 6.48 -10.25 5.19
CA LYS A 85 5.64 -11.02 6.11
C LYS A 85 4.71 -11.98 5.36
N THR A 86 4.02 -11.50 4.33
CA THR A 86 3.10 -12.33 3.55
C THR A 86 3.82 -13.51 2.89
N ILE A 87 5.02 -13.29 2.36
CA ILE A 87 5.83 -14.36 1.77
C ILE A 87 6.31 -15.34 2.84
N SER A 88 6.77 -14.85 3.98
CA SER A 88 7.22 -15.70 5.08
C SER A 88 6.08 -16.55 5.67
N ASP A 89 4.90 -15.96 5.86
CA ASP A 89 3.70 -16.67 6.34
C ASP A 89 3.26 -17.74 5.32
N TYR A 90 3.36 -17.44 4.01
CA TYR A 90 3.06 -18.39 2.96
C TYR A 90 4.05 -19.56 2.93
N GLU A 91 5.36 -19.28 2.96
CA GLU A 91 6.41 -20.31 3.02
C GLU A 91 6.19 -21.22 4.24
N LYS A 92 5.92 -20.63 5.40
CA LYS A 92 5.63 -21.38 6.63
C LYS A 92 4.43 -22.30 6.46
N SER A 93 3.35 -21.83 5.82
CA SER A 93 2.16 -22.64 5.57
C SER A 93 2.45 -23.84 4.66
N LEU A 94 3.33 -23.68 3.65
CA LEU A 94 3.73 -24.79 2.78
C LEU A 94 4.59 -25.82 3.51
N ARG A 95 5.47 -25.37 4.41
CA ARG A 95 6.25 -26.26 5.29
C ARG A 95 5.33 -27.04 6.23
N GLU A 96 4.31 -26.39 6.81
CA GLU A 96 3.30 -27.05 7.67
C GLU A 96 2.45 -28.08 6.91
N MET A 97 2.24 -27.88 5.61
CA MET A 97 1.58 -28.83 4.72
C MET A 97 2.50 -29.95 4.21
N ASN A 98 3.76 -30.03 4.69
CA ASN A 98 4.77 -31.02 4.28
C ASN A 98 5.08 -31.04 2.77
N PHE A 99 5.05 -29.88 2.10
CA PHE A 99 5.55 -29.81 0.72
C PHE A 99 7.07 -30.07 0.66
N PRO A 100 7.58 -30.68 -0.41
CA PRO A 100 9.02 -30.80 -0.65
C PRO A 100 9.68 -29.42 -0.78
N GLU A 101 10.92 -29.28 -0.28
CA GLU A 101 11.64 -27.98 -0.26
C GLU A 101 11.78 -27.35 -1.66
N GLU A 102 12.00 -28.14 -2.70
CA GLU A 102 12.08 -27.62 -4.08
C GLU A 102 10.73 -27.06 -4.55
N THR A 103 9.62 -27.74 -4.23
CA THR A 103 8.27 -27.25 -4.52
C THR A 103 7.96 -25.97 -3.74
N ILE A 104 8.41 -25.87 -2.48
CA ILE A 104 8.25 -24.66 -1.67
C ILE A 104 8.97 -23.47 -2.33
N LYS A 105 10.21 -23.66 -2.79
CA LYS A 105 10.97 -22.60 -3.48
C LYS A 105 10.25 -22.09 -4.73
N GLU A 106 9.77 -23.00 -5.58
CA GLU A 106 9.04 -22.63 -6.80
C GLU A 106 7.78 -21.83 -6.48
N LEU A 107 6.97 -22.29 -5.54
CA LEU A 107 5.73 -21.63 -5.13
C LEU A 107 5.98 -20.26 -4.47
N VAL A 108 7.04 -20.13 -3.67
CA VAL A 108 7.43 -18.84 -3.07
C VAL A 108 7.90 -17.85 -4.12
N ILE A 109 8.67 -18.29 -5.12
CA ILE A 109 9.08 -17.45 -6.25
C ILE A 109 7.85 -16.96 -7.02
N GLU A 110 6.93 -17.87 -7.35
CA GLU A 110 5.69 -17.54 -8.04
C GLU A 110 4.86 -16.53 -7.23
N LYS A 111 4.70 -16.76 -5.92
CA LYS A 111 3.96 -15.86 -5.02
C LYS A 111 4.60 -14.47 -4.97
N ARG A 112 5.94 -14.37 -4.95
CA ARG A 112 6.65 -13.09 -4.98
C ARG A 112 6.40 -12.34 -6.28
N ILE A 113 6.40 -13.02 -7.43
CA ILE A 113 6.15 -12.43 -8.75
C ILE A 113 4.71 -11.92 -8.86
N ASN A 114 3.76 -12.67 -8.31
CA ASN A 114 2.33 -12.36 -8.45
C ASN A 114 1.79 -11.41 -7.37
N TYR A 115 2.54 -11.14 -6.29
CA TYR A 115 2.08 -10.33 -5.16
C TYR A 115 1.35 -9.04 -5.56
N GLY A 116 0.08 -8.96 -5.20
CA GLY A 116 -0.80 -7.83 -5.49
C GLY A 116 -1.64 -7.94 -6.76
N ASN A 117 -1.44 -9.01 -7.56
CA ASN A 117 -2.27 -9.37 -8.70
C ASN A 117 -3.25 -10.52 -8.40
N ASP A 118 -3.11 -11.15 -7.23
CA ASP A 118 -3.92 -12.28 -6.73
C ASP A 118 -5.40 -11.94 -6.42
#